data_AF-A0A4R6C2M0-F1
#
_entry.id   AF-A0A4R6C2M0-F1
#
_cell.length_a   1.000
_cell.length_b   1.000
_cell.length_c   1.000
_cell.angle_alpha   90.00
_cell.angle_beta   90.00
_cell.angle_gamma   90.00
#
_symmetry.space_group_name_H-M   'P 1'
#
loop_
_entity.id
_entity.type
_entity.pdbx_description
1 polymer ?
#
loop_
_entity_poly.entity_id
_entity_poly.type
_entity_poly.pdbx_seq_one_letter_code
_entity_poly.pdbx_strand_id
1 'polypeptide(L)'
;MRYFLIGFIILIILAVILYFVLSRFYDYLSFRSEVNDEKRLTKHRQYEEELELVRLEEERERLIHAIQIRSRHFQSQQAIRQLTEELEEVNELIKHIESEDRQTREKTGQP
;
A
#
# COMPACT_ATOMS: atom_id res chain seq x y z
N MET A 1 30.35 40.72 64.77
CA MET A 1 28.95 41.06 64.41
C MET A 1 28.81 41.88 63.13
N ARG A 2 29.46 43.05 62.98
CA ARG A 2 29.33 43.89 61.77
C ARG A 2 29.65 43.18 60.45
N TYR A 3 30.73 42.39 60.40
CA TYR A 3 31.11 41.62 59.20
C TYR A 3 30.14 40.47 58.86
N PHE A 4 29.47 39.90 59.86
CA PHE A 4 28.50 38.83 59.66
C PHE A 4 27.24 39.35 58.96
N LEU A 5 26.78 40.55 59.34
CA LEU A 5 25.66 41.24 58.72
C LEU A 5 25.94 41.59 57.25
N ILE A 6 27.16 42.02 56.95
CA ILE A 6 27.60 42.31 55.58
C ILE A 6 27.65 41.02 54.73
N GLY A 7 28.19 39.94 55.29
CA GLY A 7 28.21 38.63 54.63
C GLY A 7 26.80 38.11 54.32
N PHE A 8 25.86 38.29 55.25
CA PHE A 8 24.47 37.88 55.07
C PHE A 8 23.76 38.67 53.97
N ILE A 9 24.01 39.98 53.87
CA ILE A 9 23.46 40.82 52.79
C ILE A 9 24.01 40.37 51.43
N ILE A 10 25.31 40.11 51.33
CA ILE A 10 25.94 39.62 50.10
C ILE A 10 25.34 38.26 49.70
N LEU A 11 25.12 37.37 50.68
CA LEU A 11 24.53 36.05 50.44
C LEU A 11 23.09 36.15 49.90
N ILE A 12 22.28 37.08 50.42
CA ILE A 12 20.92 37.34 49.91
C ILE A 12 20.98 37.82 48.46
N ILE A 13 21.85 38.79 48.15
CA ILE A 13 22.00 39.32 46.78
C ILE A 13 22.41 38.20 45.82
N LEU A 14 23.35 37.34 46.25
CA LEU A 14 23.84 36.22 45.45
C LEU A 14 22.74 35.18 45.20
N ALA A 15 21.91 34.90 46.21
CA ALA A 15 20.76 34.00 46.06
C ALA A 15 19.71 34.55 45.07
N VAL A 16 19.44 35.86 45.10
CA VAL A 16 18.50 36.51 44.16
C VAL A 16 19.03 36.45 42.72
N ILE A 17 20.32 36.73 42.52
CA ILE A 17 20.94 36.63 41.19
C ILE A 17 20.90 35.19 40.70
N LEU A 18 21.24 34.23 41.56
CA LEU A 18 21.23 32.81 41.24
C LEU A 18 19.81 32.34 40.83
N TYR A 19 18.78 32.75 41.58
CA TYR A 19 17.39 32.47 41.25
C TYR A 19 17.01 32.98 39.85
N PHE A 20 17.40 34.22 39.53
CA PHE A 20 17.10 34.82 38.22
C PHE A 20 17.80 34.07 37.08
N VAL A 21 19.05 33.67 37.27
CA VAL A 21 19.81 32.88 36.29
C VAL A 21 19.18 31.51 36.10
N LEU A 22 18.79 30.81 37.18
CA LEU A 22 18.13 29.51 37.07
C LEU A 22 16.79 29.60 36.35
N SER A 23 15.97 30.62 36.63
CA SER A 23 14.71 30.84 35.92
C SER A 23 14.94 30.97 34.42
N ARG A 24 15.93 31.78 34.01
CA ARG A 24 16.28 31.97 32.59
C ARG A 24 16.83 30.70 31.94
N PHE A 25 17.59 29.89 32.69
CA PHE A 25 18.06 28.60 32.21
C PHE A 25 16.93 27.60 32.02
N TYR A 26 15.96 27.59 32.94
CA TYR A 26 14.80 26.71 32.87
C TYR A 26 13.90 27.04 31.67
N ASP A 27 13.63 28.33 31.44
CA ASP A 27 12.87 28.80 30.26
C ASP A 27 13.56 28.40 28.95
N TYR A 28 14.89 28.53 28.88
CA TYR A 28 15.66 28.14 27.70
C TYR A 28 15.67 26.63 27.46
N LEU A 29 15.79 25.83 28.53
CA LEU A 29 15.72 24.37 28.46
C LEU A 29 14.32 23.88 28.06
N SER A 30 13.26 24.49 28.61
CA SER A 30 11.87 24.19 28.27
C SER A 30 11.58 24.48 26.80
N PHE A 31 12.00 25.65 26.30
CA PHE A 31 11.84 25.99 24.88
C PHE A 31 12.58 25.01 23.97
N ARG A 32 13.77 24.55 24.37
CA ARG A 32 14.53 23.56 23.60
C ARG A 32 13.89 22.18 23.62
N SER A 33 13.22 21.77 24.70
CA SER A 33 12.52 20.48 24.73
C SER A 33 11.29 20.51 23.85
N GLU A 34 10.50 21.58 23.91
CA GLU A 34 9.27 21.75 23.13
C GLU A 34 9.56 21.72 21.61
N VAL A 35 10.59 22.42 21.15
CA VAL A 35 11.03 22.39 19.74
C VAL A 35 11.56 21.01 19.32
N ASN A 36 12.19 20.26 20.24
CA ASN A 36 12.69 18.92 19.93
C ASN A 36 11.55 17.89 19.86
N ASP A 37 10.54 18.02 20.71
CA ASP A 37 9.37 17.15 20.70
C ASP A 37 8.51 17.37 19.46
N GLU A 38 8.33 18.63 19.04
CA GLU A 38 7.66 18.97 17.78
C GLU A 38 8.41 18.39 16.56
N LYS A 39 9.74 18.53 16.51
CA LYS A 39 10.56 17.94 15.45
C LYS A 39 10.49 16.40 15.41
N ARG A 40 10.39 15.76 16.57
CA ARG A 40 10.24 14.30 16.68
C ARG A 40 8.89 13.83 16.16
N LEU A 41 7.81 14.53 16.51
CA LEU A 41 6.46 14.26 16.01
C LEU A 41 6.38 14.36 14.49
N THR A 42 6.94 15.43 13.90
CA THR A 42 6.91 15.62 12.45
C THR A 42 7.69 14.54 11.70
N LYS A 43 8.87 14.15 12.21
CA LYS A 43 9.65 13.05 11.63
C LYS A 43 8.92 11.71 11.71
N HIS A 44 8.24 11.44 12.83
CA HIS A 44 7.47 10.22 12.98
C HIS A 44 6.32 10.15 11.97
N ARG A 45 5.57 11.24 11.76
CA ARG A 45 4.53 11.29 10.74
C ARG A 45 5.07 11.06 9.34
N GLN A 46 6.17 11.71 8.98
CA GLN A 46 6.79 11.51 7.66
C GLN A 46 7.19 10.05 7.44
N TYR A 47 7.74 9.39 8.47
CA TYR A 47 8.09 7.98 8.39
C TYR A 47 6.86 7.08 8.23
N GLU A 48 5.77 7.37 8.92
CA GLU A 48 4.50 6.63 8.77
C GLU A 48 3.90 6.81 7.37
N GLU A 49 3.89 8.04 6.85
CA GLU A 49 3.42 8.35 5.49
C GLU A 49 4.25 7.62 4.42
N GLU A 50 5.58 7.60 4.56
CA GLU A 50 6.47 6.83 3.66
C GLU A 50 6.19 5.33 3.73
N LEU A 51 5.95 4.78 4.93
CA LEU A 51 5.63 3.37 5.12
C LEU A 51 4.29 2.99 4.49
N GLU A 52 3.31 3.88 4.56
CA GLU A 52 1.99 3.68 3.96
C GLU A 52 2.07 3.71 2.43
N LEU A 53 2.87 4.61 1.85
CA LEU A 53 3.15 4.63 0.41
C LEU A 53 3.77 3.33 -0.08
N VAL A 54 4.77 2.81 0.62
CA VAL A 54 5.41 1.53 0.26
C VAL A 54 4.41 0.38 0.31
N ARG A 55 3.55 0.33 1.33
CA ARG A 55 2.50 -0.70 1.43
C ARG A 55 1.51 -0.64 0.28
N LEU A 56 1.06 0.57 -0.08
CA LEU A 56 0.15 0.78 -1.20
C LEU A 56 0.78 0.39 -2.55
N GLU A 57 2.07 0.67 -2.72
CA GLU A 57 2.81 0.29 -3.92
C GLU A 57 2.94 -1.24 -4.06
N GLU A 58 3.26 -1.94 -2.97
CA GLU A 58 3.25 -3.41 -2.95
C GLU A 58 1.85 -4.00 -3.25
N GLU A 59 0.78 -3.42 -2.70
CA GLU A 59 -0.58 -3.87 -2.97
C GLU A 59 -0.95 -3.69 -4.44
N ARG A 60 -0.55 -2.56 -5.03
CA ARG A 60 -0.74 -2.28 -6.45
C ARG A 60 -0.01 -3.29 -7.33
N GLU A 61 1.24 -3.61 -7.02
CA GLU A 61 1.99 -4.63 -7.79
C GLU A 61 1.34 -6.00 -7.69
N ARG A 62 0.91 -6.41 -6.49
CA ARG A 62 0.19 -7.69 -6.30
C ARG A 62 -1.10 -7.73 -7.13
N LEU A 63 -1.86 -6.65 -7.17
CA LEU A 63 -3.09 -6.55 -7.96
C LEU A 63 -2.80 -6.60 -9.47
N ILE A 64 -1.77 -5.90 -9.94
CA ILE A 64 -1.35 -5.94 -11.36
C ILE A 64 -0.96 -7.37 -11.74
N HIS A 65 -0.17 -8.04 -10.91
CA HIS A 65 0.23 -9.43 -11.13
C HIS A 65 -0.99 -10.37 -11.15
N ALA A 66 -1.92 -10.20 -10.22
CA ALA A 66 -3.17 -10.97 -10.18
C ALA A 66 -4.03 -10.75 -11.44
N ILE A 67 -4.14 -9.50 -11.92
CA ILE A 67 -4.83 -9.16 -13.16
C ILE A 67 -4.15 -9.81 -14.35
N GLN A 68 -2.81 -9.78 -14.41
CA GLN A 68 -2.05 -10.37 -15.51
C GLN A 68 -2.18 -11.89 -15.57
N ILE A 69 -2.20 -12.57 -14.43
CA ILE A 69 -2.50 -14.01 -14.37
C ILE A 69 -3.93 -14.26 -14.84
N ARG A 70 -4.89 -13.50 -14.33
CA ARG A 70 -6.31 -13.66 -14.67
C ARG A 70 -6.58 -13.38 -16.15
N SER A 71 -5.92 -12.39 -16.74
CA SER A 71 -6.08 -12.04 -18.16
C SER A 71 -5.55 -13.15 -19.08
N ARG A 72 -4.43 -13.78 -18.73
CA ARG A 72 -3.92 -14.97 -19.44
C ARG A 72 -4.92 -16.13 -19.38
N HIS A 73 -5.55 -16.37 -18.23
CA HIS A 73 -6.60 -17.37 -18.12
C HIS A 73 -7.84 -17.01 -18.97
N PHE A 74 -8.22 -15.72 -19.04
CA PHE A 74 -9.35 -15.27 -19.85
C PHE A 74 -9.12 -15.48 -21.35
N GLN A 75 -7.90 -15.22 -21.83
CA GLN A 75 -7.51 -15.50 -23.22
C GLN A 75 -7.64 -16.99 -23.55
N SER A 76 -7.21 -17.88 -22.64
CA SER A 76 -7.37 -19.33 -22.85
C SER A 76 -8.84 -19.76 -22.90
N GLN A 77 -9.72 -19.13 -22.11
CA GLN A 77 -11.15 -19.42 -22.14
C GLN A 77 -11.83 -18.95 -23.43
N GLN A 78 -11.42 -17.81 -23.99
CA GLN A 78 -11.91 -17.36 -25.30
C GLN A 78 -11.46 -18.31 -26.42
N ALA A 79 -10.21 -18.77 -26.41
CA ALA A 79 -9.72 -19.75 -27.39
C ALA A 79 -10.47 -21.09 -27.31
N ILE A 80 -10.78 -21.56 -26.09
CA ILE A 80 -11.59 -22.79 -25.90
C ILE A 80 -13.00 -22.61 -26.47
N ARG A 81 -13.63 -21.44 -26.28
CA ARG A 81 -14.95 -21.16 -26.86
C ARG A 81 -14.95 -21.22 -28.39
N GLN A 82 -13.97 -20.60 -29.04
CA GLN A 82 -13.83 -20.64 -30.49
C GLN A 82 -13.64 -22.07 -31.01
N LEU A 83 -12.77 -22.85 -30.37
CA LEU A 83 -12.59 -24.26 -30.69
C LEU A 83 -13.87 -25.09 -30.49
N THR A 84 -14.71 -24.71 -29.52
CA THR A 84 -15.98 -25.41 -29.27
C THR A 84 -17.01 -25.10 -30.36
N GLU A 85 -17.11 -23.83 -30.81
CA GLU A 85 -17.94 -23.43 -31.94
C GLU A 85 -17.49 -24.11 -33.24
N GLU A 86 -16.18 -24.12 -33.53
CA GLU A 86 -15.63 -24.82 -34.70
C GLU A 86 -15.93 -26.33 -34.66
N LEU A 87 -15.84 -26.95 -33.47
CA LEU A 87 -16.16 -28.37 -33.29
C LEU A 87 -17.66 -28.65 -33.54
N GLU A 88 -18.53 -27.75 -33.10
CA GLU A 88 -19.98 -27.88 -33.30
C GLU A 88 -20.37 -27.71 -34.77
N GLU A 89 -19.74 -26.76 -35.48
CA GLU A 89 -19.91 -26.56 -36.91
C GLU A 89 -19.44 -27.78 -37.73
N VAL A 90 -18.28 -28.36 -37.38
CA VAL A 90 -17.79 -29.61 -37.98
C VAL A 90 -18.74 -30.77 -37.70
N ASN A 91 -19.30 -30.86 -36.51
CA ASN A 91 -20.24 -31.92 -36.14
C ASN A 91 -21.57 -31.83 -36.93
N GLU A 92 -22.09 -30.62 -37.14
CA GLU A 92 -23.27 -30.41 -37.99
C GLU A 92 -22.99 -30.76 -39.46
N LEU A 93 -21.81 -30.43 -39.99
CA LEU A 93 -21.37 -30.85 -41.32
C LEU A 93 -21.32 -32.38 -41.46
N ILE A 94 -20.77 -33.08 -40.47
CA ILE A 94 -20.73 -34.55 -40.46
C ILE A 94 -22.15 -35.12 -40.47
N LYS A 95 -23.04 -34.63 -39.61
CA LYS A 95 -24.45 -35.05 -39.61
C LYS A 95 -25.12 -34.79 -40.95
N HIS A 96 -24.84 -33.65 -41.58
CA HIS A 96 -25.43 -33.30 -42.87
C HIS A 96 -24.97 -34.28 -43.95
N ILE A 97 -23.68 -34.60 -43.99
CA ILE A 97 -23.13 -35.61 -44.92
C ILE A 97 -23.70 -37.00 -44.63
N GLU A 98 -23.79 -37.42 -43.37
CA GLU A 98 -24.41 -38.71 -43.02
C GLU A 98 -25.89 -38.78 -43.43
N SER A 99 -26.61 -37.67 -43.29
CA SER A 99 -28.01 -37.58 -43.69
C SER A 99 -28.19 -37.61 -45.22
N GLU A 100 -27.28 -36.97 -45.96
CA GLU A 100 -27.24 -37.02 -47.42
C GLU A 100 -26.83 -38.41 -47.91
N ASP A 101 -25.84 -39.06 -47.30
CA ASP A 101 -25.40 -40.41 -47.68
C ASP A 101 -26.53 -41.43 -47.43
N ARG A 102 -27.29 -41.29 -46.34
CA ARG A 102 -28.49 -42.11 -46.10
C ARG A 102 -29.59 -41.87 -47.12
N GLN A 103 -29.91 -40.61 -47.44
CA GLN A 103 -30.91 -40.30 -48.48
C GLN A 103 -30.47 -40.77 -49.87
N THR A 104 -29.17 -40.76 -50.15
CA THR A 104 -28.61 -41.21 -51.43
C THR A 104 -28.62 -42.74 -51.54
N ARG A 105 -28.40 -43.47 -50.44
CA ARG A 105 -28.57 -44.93 -50.37
C ARG A 105 -30.04 -45.36 -50.47
N GLU A 106 -30.97 -44.62 -49.85
CA GLU A 106 -32.41 -44.88 -50.00
C GLU A 106 -32.92 -44.63 -51.42
N LYS A 107 -32.34 -43.65 -52.14
CA LYS A 107 -32.68 -43.36 -53.55
C LYS A 107 -32.04 -44.31 -54.56
N THR A 108 -30.89 -44.92 -54.25
CA THR A 108 -30.17 -45.83 -55.17
C THR A 108 -30.50 -47.31 -54.98
N GLY A 109 -31.26 -47.69 -53.95
CA GLY A 109 -31.86 -49.02 -53.86
C GLY A 109 -30.85 -50.17 -53.84
N GLN A 110 -29.72 -50.01 -53.14
CA GLN A 110 -28.85 -51.12 -52.78
C GLN A 110 -28.75 -51.25 -51.25
N PRO A 111 -28.83 -52.49 -50.72
CA PRO A 111 -28.79 -52.76 -49.28
C PRO A 111 -27.45 -52.37 -48.63
#